data_AF-A0A9D8QS11-F1
#
_entry.id   AF-A0A9D8QS11-F1
#
_cell.length_a   1.000
_cell.length_b   1.000
_cell.length_c   1.000
_cell.angle_alpha   90.00
_cell.angle_beta   90.00
_cell.angle_gamma   90.00
#
_symmetry.space_group_name_H-M   'P 1'
#
loop_
_entity.id
_entity.type
_entity.pdbx_description
1 polymer ?
#
loop_
_entity_poly.entity_id
_entity_poly.type
_entity_poly.pdbx_seq_one_letter_code
_entity_poly.pdbx_strand_id
1 'polypeptide(L)'
;MKIGSQGFLEAVKYTAGCGGGLLLKVLITSAATYLRIPLRFSYLIAAISLLFFSFFFHRQVTFRSQTRNGSKGSVLRDFALYVPGVLAFKVLDYVLVVMAAGALRGYLQNSTELTLTWIQIINTSCIFSSSAVLFTLRFFVYKVIFHKWSEADLDYYTGKAVSVYEGYSARSEIAANAASGGFVTGMLTHLLESNRIDGALVSRLEADKGEITPVVEIVTKASDLMRFQGSIYMSYPLLSAEILDKIHAFSGRLAIVALPCQCRGIRKRLENDPALQGRSIFLIGLFCGHTSQPALLDRVLERKKIRKTEIRSFRFRRGLGRGYSEIVLHNGTRITFPSAAYLLYQNLFVEAAPQCAACFDHFAEAADLACGDVWTWRHRRDKIKHSIFCSRTEAGEEALQEAIRSGCFVVERSDRVRLLRANIRAAIYHKAIAARAEAAARYGKKLPIPPQARPARWNERLAARLLARLNQKQPERILKMNRRYLKILLYVFKGLTNF
;
A
#
# COMPACT_ATOMS: atom_id res chain seq x y z
N MET A 1 12.61 25.65 9.19
CA MET A 1 11.21 25.28 9.50
C MET A 1 10.74 26.21 10.62
N LYS A 2 9.95 27.26 10.33
CA LYS A 2 9.41 28.14 11.38
C LYS A 2 8.24 27.40 12.05
N ILE A 3 8.48 26.84 13.23
CA ILE A 3 7.41 26.32 14.07
C ILE A 3 6.63 27.55 14.55
N GLY A 4 5.37 27.70 14.14
CA GLY A 4 4.51 28.78 14.63
C GLY A 4 4.37 28.70 16.15
N SER A 5 4.04 29.83 16.81
CA SER A 5 3.98 29.95 18.27
C SER A 5 3.15 28.84 18.96
N GLN A 6 2.04 28.42 18.35
CA GLN A 6 1.24 27.28 18.83
C GLN A 6 1.96 25.93 18.70
N GLY A 7 2.69 25.70 17.61
CA GLY A 7 3.45 24.45 17.41
C GLY A 7 4.63 24.33 18.37
N PHE A 8 5.23 25.47 18.75
CA PHE A 8 6.32 25.50 19.72
C PHE A 8 5.78 25.17 21.11
N LEU A 9 4.65 25.76 21.50
CA LEU A 9 4.01 25.50 22.78
C LEU A 9 3.56 24.04 22.92
N GLU A 10 3.01 23.43 21.88
CA GLU A 10 2.64 22.00 21.88
C GLU A 10 3.87 21.09 21.94
N ALA A 11 4.98 21.45 21.27
CA ALA A 11 6.24 20.73 21.37
C ALA A 11 6.83 20.80 22.79
N VAL A 12 6.78 21.96 23.44
CA VAL A 12 7.22 22.14 24.84
C VAL A 12 6.37 21.29 25.79
N LYS A 13 5.04 21.33 25.68
CA LYS A 13 4.15 20.49 26.49
C LYS A 13 4.41 18.99 26.30
N TYR A 14 4.58 18.55 25.06
CA TYR A 14 4.87 17.15 24.76
C TYR A 14 6.23 16.71 25.32
N THR A 15 7.26 17.56 25.18
CA THR A 15 8.60 17.31 25.70
C THR A 15 8.60 17.27 27.23
N ALA A 16 7.87 18.17 27.90
CA ALA A 16 7.70 18.17 29.35
C ALA A 16 6.99 16.91 29.85
N GLY A 17 5.93 16.45 29.17
CA GLY A 17 5.26 15.19 29.49
C GLY A 17 6.14 13.96 29.32
N CYS A 18 6.96 13.90 28.26
CA CYS A 18 7.94 12.83 28.06
C CYS A 18 9.08 12.88 29.09
N GLY A 19 9.59 14.08 29.41
CA GLY A 19 10.64 14.29 30.41
C GLY A 19 10.18 13.91 31.83
N GLY A 20 8.98 14.34 32.22
CA GLY A 20 8.38 13.96 33.51
C GLY A 20 8.15 12.46 33.63
N GLY A 21 7.74 11.81 32.53
CA GLY A 21 7.61 10.36 32.52
C GLY A 21 8.94 9.61 32.66
N LEU A 22 10.02 10.13 32.04
CA LEU A 22 11.35 9.56 32.17
C LEU A 22 11.89 9.71 33.60
N LEU A 23 11.74 10.90 34.19
CA LEU A 23 12.14 11.19 35.57
C LEU A 23 11.43 10.25 36.55
N LEU A 24 10.12 10.03 36.39
CA LEU A 24 9.35 9.14 37.25
C LEU A 24 9.88 7.69 37.21
N LYS A 25 10.30 7.18 36.04
CA LYS A 25 10.93 5.85 35.94
C LYS A 25 12.22 5.79 36.73
N VAL A 26 13.07 6.80 36.56
CA VAL A 26 14.37 6.84 37.24
C VAL A 26 14.15 6.90 38.75
N LEU A 27 13.25 7.76 39.24
CA LEU A 27 12.96 7.87 40.67
C LEU A 27 12.42 6.56 41.27
N ILE A 28 11.42 5.93 40.63
CA ILE A 28 10.84 4.67 41.12
C ILE A 28 11.89 3.55 41.12
N THR A 29 12.68 3.43 40.04
CA THR A 29 13.73 2.41 39.98
C THR A 29 14.88 2.68 40.94
N SER A 30 15.27 3.94 41.15
CA SER A 30 16.29 4.32 42.14
C SER A 30 15.87 3.94 43.56
N ALA A 31 14.66 4.32 43.96
CA ALA A 31 14.12 3.98 45.28
C ALA A 31 14.05 2.46 45.47
N ALA A 32 13.58 1.74 44.44
CA ALA A 32 13.49 0.29 44.48
C ALA A 32 14.85 -0.42 44.50
N THR A 33 15.86 0.11 43.80
CA THR A 33 17.24 -0.41 43.86
C THR A 33 17.79 -0.29 45.28
N TYR A 34 17.55 0.83 45.96
CA TYR A 34 17.99 1.04 47.35
C TYR A 34 17.28 0.08 48.33
N LEU A 35 16.00 -0.23 48.05
CA LEU A 35 15.21 -1.24 48.77
C LEU A 35 15.49 -2.69 48.33
N ARG A 36 16.50 -2.93 47.47
CA ARG A 36 16.87 -4.25 46.92
C ARG A 36 15.74 -4.99 46.19
N ILE A 37 14.77 -4.25 45.66
CA ILE A 37 13.66 -4.82 44.87
C ILE A 37 14.19 -5.15 43.46
N PRO A 38 13.92 -6.36 42.92
CA PRO A 38 14.35 -6.71 41.57
C PRO A 38 13.81 -5.76 40.49
N LEU A 39 14.66 -5.40 39.51
CA LEU A 39 14.33 -4.45 38.43
C LEU A 39 13.02 -4.79 37.70
N ARG A 40 12.74 -6.09 37.48
CA ARG A 40 11.51 -6.53 36.81
C ARG A 40 10.25 -6.05 37.52
N PHE A 41 10.24 -6.02 38.85
CA PHE A 41 9.08 -5.59 39.63
C PHE A 41 9.04 -4.06 39.73
N SER A 42 10.17 -3.42 39.99
CA SER A 42 10.22 -1.96 40.10
C SER A 42 9.93 -1.26 38.78
N TYR A 43 10.39 -1.81 37.66
CA TYR A 43 10.11 -1.28 36.34
C TYR A 43 8.66 -1.53 35.91
N LEU A 44 8.04 -2.65 36.32
CA LEU A 44 6.63 -2.89 36.10
C LEU A 44 5.77 -1.87 36.86
N ILE A 45 6.10 -1.59 38.13
CA ILE A 45 5.44 -0.55 38.93
C ILE A 45 5.59 0.81 38.23
N ALA A 46 6.80 1.17 37.80
CA ALA A 46 7.04 2.40 37.05
C ALA A 46 6.21 2.47 35.75
N ALA A 47 6.11 1.38 35.01
CA ALA A 47 5.34 1.32 33.76
C ALA A 47 3.84 1.49 33.99
N ILE A 48 3.29 0.89 35.05
CA ILE A 48 1.88 1.03 35.45
C ILE A 48 1.61 2.47 35.91
N SER A 49 2.44 3.02 36.81
CA SER A 49 2.32 4.41 37.28
C SER A 49 2.37 5.40 36.13
N LEU A 50 3.23 5.16 35.14
CA LEU A 50 3.30 5.98 33.94
C LEU A 50 2.09 5.89 33.04
N LEU A 51 1.41 4.75 33.01
CA LEU A 51 0.21 4.58 32.21
C LEU A 51 -0.92 5.46 32.76
N PHE A 52 -1.06 5.53 34.10
CA PHE A 52 -1.95 6.47 34.76
C PHE A 52 -1.51 7.93 34.56
N PHE A 53 -0.24 8.25 34.83
CA PHE A 53 0.30 9.61 34.62
C PHE A 53 0.06 10.09 33.19
N SER A 54 0.37 9.27 32.19
CA SER A 54 0.21 9.63 30.78
C SER A 54 -1.27 9.80 30.38
N PHE A 55 -2.17 8.96 30.92
CA PHE A 55 -3.61 9.12 30.71
C PHE A 55 -4.12 10.46 31.27
N PHE A 56 -3.83 10.79 32.52
CA PHE A 56 -4.30 12.04 33.14
C PHE A 56 -3.67 13.28 32.49
N PHE A 57 -2.38 13.21 32.15
CA PHE A 57 -1.70 14.28 31.43
C PHE A 57 -2.31 14.52 30.05
N HIS A 58 -2.49 13.46 29.23
CA HIS A 58 -3.12 13.60 27.91
C HIS A 58 -4.59 14.01 28.01
N ARG A 59 -5.32 13.57 29.03
CA ARG A 59 -6.70 14.00 29.26
C ARG A 59 -6.81 15.51 29.51
N GLN A 60 -5.91 16.09 30.30
CA GLN A 60 -5.91 17.52 30.58
C GLN A 60 -5.36 18.38 29.43
N VAL A 61 -4.40 17.87 28.66
CA VAL A 61 -3.72 18.62 27.59
C VAL A 61 -4.39 18.45 26.23
N THR A 62 -4.82 17.23 25.89
CA THR A 62 -5.24 16.85 24.53
C THR A 62 -6.77 16.77 24.37
N PHE A 63 -7.52 16.43 25.42
CA PHE A 63 -8.98 16.22 25.34
C PHE A 63 -9.83 17.42 25.80
N ARG A 64 -9.22 18.62 25.91
CA ARG A 64 -9.89 19.85 26.38
C ARG A 64 -11.08 20.30 25.53
N SER A 65 -11.34 19.73 24.34
CA SER A 65 -12.38 20.22 23.42
C SER A 65 -13.67 19.39 23.33
N GLN A 66 -13.85 18.27 24.05
CA GLN A 66 -15.06 17.44 23.84
C GLN A 66 -15.85 16.97 25.06
N THR A 67 -15.49 17.31 26.30
CA THR A 67 -16.29 16.85 27.46
C THR A 67 -16.57 17.97 28.46
N ARG A 68 -17.54 18.82 28.14
CA ARG A 68 -18.10 19.80 29.10
C ARG A 68 -19.18 19.22 30.02
N ASN A 69 -19.63 17.97 29.82
CA ASN A 69 -20.59 17.27 30.67
C ASN A 69 -20.02 15.92 31.14
N GLY A 70 -19.44 15.87 32.34
CA GLY A 70 -18.76 14.68 32.87
C GLY A 70 -19.59 13.91 33.90
N SER A 71 -20.15 12.76 33.51
CA SER A 71 -20.49 11.69 34.46
C SER A 71 -19.27 10.79 34.69
N LYS A 72 -19.11 10.20 35.88
CA LYS A 72 -17.97 9.32 36.25
C LYS A 72 -17.78 8.14 35.27
N GLY A 73 -18.80 7.76 34.49
CA GLY A 73 -18.75 6.70 33.48
C GLY A 73 -17.89 7.02 32.24
N SER A 74 -17.60 8.29 31.94
CA SER A 74 -16.77 8.66 30.78
C SER A 74 -15.29 8.33 30.97
N VAL A 75 -14.78 8.44 32.19
CA VAL A 75 -13.34 8.29 32.49
C VAL A 75 -12.86 6.85 32.28
N LEU A 76 -13.61 5.87 32.78
CA LEU A 76 -13.26 4.46 32.64
C LEU A 76 -13.30 4.02 31.17
N ARG A 77 -14.28 4.52 30.41
CA ARG A 77 -14.39 4.25 28.97
C ARG A 77 -13.21 4.85 28.21
N ASP A 78 -12.86 6.11 28.47
CA ASP A 78 -11.73 6.78 27.83
C ASP A 78 -10.40 6.08 28.14
N PHE A 79 -10.22 5.64 29.40
CA PHE A 79 -9.06 4.87 29.80
C PHE A 79 -9.00 3.51 29.09
N ALA A 80 -10.12 2.79 29.01
CA ALA A 80 -10.20 1.51 28.33
C ALA A 80 -9.89 1.62 26.83
N LEU A 81 -10.23 2.74 26.19
CA LEU A 81 -9.88 3.02 24.79
C LEU A 81 -8.40 3.46 24.61
N TYR A 82 -7.84 4.15 25.60
CA TYR A 82 -6.47 4.64 25.58
C TYR A 82 -5.43 3.52 25.73
N VAL A 83 -5.67 2.59 26.67
CA VAL A 83 -4.71 1.54 27.04
C VAL A 83 -4.19 0.74 25.83
N PRO A 84 -5.04 0.18 24.94
CA PRO A 84 -4.58 -0.59 23.79
C PRO A 84 -3.63 0.18 22.87
N GLY A 85 -3.81 1.51 22.74
CA GLY A 85 -3.01 2.37 21.86
C GLY A 85 -1.58 2.59 22.35
N VAL A 86 -1.30 2.42 23.65
CA VAL A 86 0.03 2.65 24.24
C VAL A 86 0.66 1.38 24.82
N LEU A 87 -0.15 0.34 25.08
CA LEU A 87 0.29 -0.88 25.73
C LEU A 87 1.45 -1.57 24.99
N ALA A 88 1.37 -1.66 23.65
CA ALA A 88 2.43 -2.29 22.86
C ALA A 88 3.80 -1.60 23.05
N PHE A 89 3.83 -0.27 23.07
CA PHE A 89 5.06 0.50 23.31
C PHE A 89 5.55 0.34 24.75
N LYS A 90 4.66 0.26 25.74
CA LYS A 90 5.00 0.05 27.15
C LYS A 90 5.54 -1.36 27.42
N VAL A 91 4.97 -2.38 26.78
CA VAL A 91 5.47 -3.76 26.84
C VAL A 91 6.86 -3.84 26.20
N LEU A 92 7.04 -3.22 25.02
CA LEU A 92 8.34 -3.18 24.36
C LEU A 92 9.40 -2.47 25.21
N ASP A 93 9.07 -1.33 25.81
CA ASP A 93 9.91 -0.58 26.76
C ASP A 93 10.34 -1.43 27.95
N TYR A 94 9.39 -2.13 28.57
CA TYR A 94 9.66 -3.05 29.67
C TYR A 94 10.62 -4.16 29.27
N VAL A 95 10.36 -4.83 28.15
CA VAL A 95 11.20 -5.94 27.66
C VAL A 95 12.61 -5.44 27.37
N LEU A 96 12.75 -4.32 26.65
CA LEU A 96 14.06 -3.75 26.31
C LEU A 96 14.88 -3.41 27.55
N VAL A 97 14.28 -2.71 28.52
CA VAL A 97 15.00 -2.29 29.74
C VAL A 97 15.37 -3.49 30.62
N VAL A 98 14.41 -4.37 30.92
CA VAL A 98 14.65 -5.49 31.83
C VAL A 98 15.65 -6.49 31.25
N MET A 99 15.55 -6.80 29.96
CA MET A 99 16.48 -7.72 29.30
C MET A 99 17.87 -7.09 29.14
N ALA A 100 17.97 -5.84 28.68
CA ALA A 100 19.26 -5.19 28.48
C ALA A 100 20.00 -4.99 29.81
N ALA A 101 19.32 -4.49 30.84
CA ALA A 101 19.92 -4.31 32.16
C ALA A 101 20.24 -5.65 32.85
N GLY A 102 19.43 -6.69 32.61
CA GLY A 102 19.72 -8.05 33.09
C GLY A 102 20.98 -8.63 32.44
N ALA A 103 21.08 -8.55 31.11
CA ALA A 103 22.24 -9.04 30.37
C ALA A 103 23.53 -8.27 30.72
N LEU A 104 23.47 -6.94 30.80
CA LEU A 104 24.64 -6.11 31.11
C LEU A 104 25.15 -6.35 32.54
N ARG A 105 24.23 -6.51 33.51
CA ARG A 105 24.62 -6.87 34.88
C ARG A 105 25.24 -8.26 34.95
N GLY A 106 24.62 -9.26 34.32
CA GLY A 106 25.19 -10.61 34.29
C GLY A 106 26.58 -10.65 33.66
N TYR A 107 26.81 -9.90 32.59
CA TYR A 107 28.13 -9.79 31.97
C TYR A 107 29.18 -9.15 32.89
N LEU A 108 28.83 -8.04 33.58
CA LEU A 108 29.77 -7.32 34.45
C LEU A 108 30.00 -8.01 35.81
N GLN A 109 29.02 -8.75 36.32
CA GLN A 109 29.16 -9.56 37.53
C GLN A 109 30.13 -10.72 37.36
N ASN A 110 30.33 -11.21 36.14
CA ASN A 110 31.33 -12.23 35.84
C ASN A 110 32.77 -11.70 35.97
N SER A 111 32.97 -10.39 35.99
CA SER A 111 34.30 -9.76 36.06
C SER A 111 34.55 -8.91 37.31
N THR A 112 33.50 -8.40 37.98
CA THR A 112 33.61 -7.53 39.17
C THR A 112 32.36 -7.59 40.04
N GLU A 113 32.49 -7.43 41.37
CA GLU A 113 31.33 -7.21 42.24
C GLU A 113 30.70 -5.84 41.99
N LEU A 114 29.40 -5.82 41.65
CA LEU A 114 28.68 -4.59 41.37
C LEU A 114 28.10 -3.97 42.65
N THR A 115 28.55 -2.77 42.99
CA THR A 115 27.92 -1.95 44.04
C THR A 115 26.51 -1.50 43.64
N LEU A 116 25.68 -1.10 44.62
CA LEU A 116 24.34 -0.56 44.36
C LEU A 116 24.37 0.65 43.42
N THR A 117 25.41 1.49 43.52
CA THR A 117 25.63 2.63 42.62
C THR A 117 25.81 2.17 41.18
N TRP A 118 26.64 1.16 40.94
CA TRP A 118 26.83 0.60 39.60
C TRP A 118 25.56 -0.03 39.03
N ILE A 119 24.81 -0.75 39.86
CA ILE A 119 23.51 -1.32 39.47
C ILE A 119 22.54 -0.21 39.03
N GLN A 120 22.49 0.91 39.78
CA GLN A 120 21.62 2.02 39.45
C GLN A 120 22.06 2.76 38.17
N ILE A 121 23.37 2.92 37.95
CA ILE A 121 23.92 3.51 36.72
C ILE A 121 23.51 2.66 35.51
N ILE A 122 23.65 1.33 35.59
CA ILE A 122 23.26 0.41 34.53
C ILE A 122 21.75 0.53 34.24
N ASN A 123 20.92 0.44 35.28
CA ASN A 123 19.46 0.54 35.13
C ASN A 123 19.06 1.88 34.47
N THR A 124 19.59 2.99 34.97
CA THR A 124 19.32 4.32 34.45
C THR A 124 19.75 4.43 32.98
N SER A 125 20.95 3.96 32.64
CA SER A 125 21.47 3.99 31.27
C SER A 125 20.59 3.21 30.29
N CYS A 126 20.14 2.01 30.68
CA CYS A 126 19.19 1.21 29.88
C CYS A 126 17.83 1.90 29.71
N ILE A 127 17.33 2.58 30.76
CA ILE A 127 16.07 3.34 30.72
C ILE A 127 16.16 4.52 29.76
N PHE A 128 17.22 5.31 29.82
CA PHE A 128 17.46 6.44 28.92
C PHE A 128 17.57 5.97 27.46
N SER A 129 18.36 4.92 27.23
CA SER A 129 18.60 4.37 25.89
C SER A 129 17.32 3.83 25.26
N SER A 130 16.56 3.02 26.01
CA SER A 130 15.29 2.45 25.53
C SER A 130 14.24 3.54 25.31
N SER A 131 14.16 4.53 26.21
CA SER A 131 13.22 5.64 26.08
C SER A 131 13.55 6.52 24.87
N ALA A 132 14.83 6.77 24.56
CA ALA A 132 15.25 7.51 23.38
C ALA A 132 14.92 6.77 22.08
N VAL A 133 15.17 5.45 22.03
CA VAL A 133 14.82 4.61 20.87
C VAL A 133 13.30 4.61 20.64
N LEU A 134 12.51 4.41 21.69
CA LEU A 134 11.05 4.38 21.59
C LEU A 134 10.45 5.75 21.28
N PHE A 135 11.00 6.82 21.84
CA PHE A 135 10.61 8.18 21.50
C PHE A 135 10.85 8.46 20.01
N THR A 136 12.03 8.09 19.51
CA THR A 136 12.39 8.23 18.09
C THR A 136 11.44 7.42 17.22
N LEU A 137 11.24 6.14 17.54
CA LEU A 137 10.32 5.25 16.83
C LEU A 137 8.90 5.83 16.82
N ARG A 138 8.39 6.28 17.98
CA ARG A 138 7.08 6.90 18.10
C ARG A 138 7.01 8.17 17.27
N PHE A 139 7.99 9.06 17.35
CA PHE A 139 8.03 10.29 16.56
C PHE A 139 7.95 9.99 15.06
N PHE A 140 8.73 9.01 14.56
CA PHE A 140 8.66 8.60 13.16
C PHE A 140 7.30 7.99 12.80
N VAL A 141 6.75 7.11 13.64
CA VAL A 141 5.41 6.53 13.43
C VAL A 141 4.33 7.62 13.39
N TYR A 142 4.36 8.58 14.31
CA TYR A 142 3.42 9.69 14.33
C TYR A 142 3.62 10.60 13.11
N LYS A 143 4.86 10.90 12.74
CA LYS A 143 5.15 11.71 11.54
C LYS A 143 4.61 11.05 10.27
N VAL A 144 4.70 9.74 10.15
CA VAL A 144 4.15 8.98 9.00
C VAL A 144 2.62 8.94 9.04
N ILE A 145 2.02 8.61 10.19
CA ILE A 145 0.55 8.49 10.33
C ILE A 145 -0.14 9.85 10.18
N PHE A 146 0.43 10.89 10.77
CA PHE A 146 -0.12 12.24 10.80
C PHE A 146 0.56 13.19 9.81
N HIS A 147 1.30 12.65 8.82
CA HIS A 147 1.86 13.47 7.77
C HIS A 147 0.74 14.23 7.07
N LYS A 148 0.81 15.56 7.10
CA LYS A 148 -0.07 16.44 6.34
C LYS A 148 0.56 16.63 4.97
N TRP A 149 -0.13 16.12 3.96
CA TRP A 149 0.26 16.28 2.56
C TRP A 149 -0.19 17.66 2.09
N SER A 150 0.72 18.42 1.47
CA SER A 150 0.35 19.65 0.79
C SER A 150 -0.34 19.34 -0.54
N GLU A 151 -1.12 20.27 -1.10
CA GLU A 151 -1.69 20.09 -2.45
C GLU A 151 -0.61 19.85 -3.51
N ALA A 152 0.56 20.51 -3.40
CA ALA A 152 1.68 20.28 -4.29
C ALA A 152 2.26 18.85 -4.18
N ASP A 153 2.21 18.23 -2.98
CA ASP A 153 2.59 16.84 -2.83
C ASP A 153 1.54 15.90 -3.41
N LEU A 154 0.25 16.19 -3.19
CA LEU A 154 -0.83 15.40 -3.78
C LEU A 154 -0.77 15.48 -5.30
N ASP A 155 -0.57 16.66 -5.89
CA ASP A 155 -0.38 16.86 -7.34
C ASP A 155 0.78 16.03 -7.85
N TYR A 156 1.89 16.03 -7.13
CA TYR A 156 3.05 15.24 -7.52
C TYR A 156 2.81 13.73 -7.44
N TYR A 157 2.20 13.21 -6.38
CA TYR A 157 2.07 11.77 -6.16
C TYR A 157 0.85 11.15 -6.82
N THR A 158 -0.29 11.83 -6.82
CA THR A 158 -1.56 11.29 -7.33
C THR A 158 -1.95 11.83 -8.69
N GLY A 159 -1.33 12.93 -9.14
CA GLY A 159 -1.89 13.78 -10.19
C GLY A 159 -3.18 14.46 -9.76
N LYS A 160 -3.68 15.40 -10.57
CA LYS A 160 -4.95 16.10 -10.32
C LYS A 160 -6.14 15.13 -10.42
N ALA A 161 -7.15 15.33 -9.59
CA ALA A 161 -8.41 14.59 -9.64
C ALA A 161 -9.56 15.56 -9.41
N VAL A 162 -10.64 15.42 -10.17
CA VAL A 162 -11.84 16.26 -10.02
C VAL A 162 -12.63 15.82 -8.79
N SER A 163 -12.89 14.52 -8.67
CA SER A 163 -13.52 13.92 -7.50
C SER A 163 -12.91 12.56 -7.15
N VAL A 164 -13.09 12.11 -5.90
CA VAL A 164 -12.61 10.81 -5.40
C VAL A 164 -13.71 10.16 -4.59
N TYR A 165 -13.92 8.86 -4.80
CA TYR A 165 -14.90 8.04 -4.10
C TYR A 165 -14.33 6.68 -3.72
N GLU A 166 -14.89 6.10 -2.67
CA GLU A 166 -14.69 4.70 -2.29
C GLU A 166 -16.03 3.97 -2.40
N GLY A 167 -16.06 2.78 -2.97
CA GLY A 167 -17.33 2.10 -3.19
C GLY A 167 -17.21 0.80 -3.97
N TYR A 168 -18.37 0.25 -4.30
CA TYR A 168 -18.50 -0.99 -5.05
C TYR A 168 -19.75 -0.95 -5.94
N SER A 169 -19.81 -1.85 -6.94
CA SER A 169 -20.98 -1.98 -7.80
C SER A 169 -22.19 -2.44 -7.00
N ALA A 170 -23.33 -1.77 -7.20
CA ALA A 170 -24.60 -2.17 -6.60
C ALA A 170 -25.11 -3.51 -7.13
N ARG A 171 -24.63 -3.95 -8.31
CA ARG A 171 -24.93 -5.28 -8.86
C ARG A 171 -24.13 -6.35 -8.15
N SER A 172 -24.83 -7.20 -7.39
CA SER A 172 -24.22 -8.19 -6.51
C SER A 172 -23.33 -9.19 -7.25
N GLU A 173 -23.72 -9.60 -8.46
CA GLU A 173 -22.95 -10.53 -9.30
C GLU A 173 -21.60 -9.93 -9.74
N ILE A 174 -21.59 -8.62 -10.05
CA ILE A 174 -20.37 -7.88 -10.41
C ILE A 174 -19.44 -7.79 -9.20
N ALA A 175 -19.97 -7.36 -8.05
CA ALA A 175 -19.19 -7.17 -6.84
C ALA A 175 -18.60 -8.49 -6.30
N ALA A 176 -19.37 -9.58 -6.35
CA ALA A 176 -18.95 -10.89 -5.83
C ALA A 176 -17.83 -11.54 -6.65
N ASN A 177 -17.81 -11.33 -7.97
CA ASN A 177 -16.83 -11.95 -8.86
C ASN A 177 -15.58 -11.07 -9.11
N ALA A 178 -15.60 -9.81 -8.70
CA ALA A 178 -14.52 -8.86 -8.92
C ALA A 178 -13.27 -9.08 -8.03
N ALA A 179 -12.12 -8.62 -8.53
CA ALA A 179 -10.88 -8.58 -7.76
C ALA A 179 -10.91 -7.55 -6.62
N SER A 180 -11.70 -6.49 -6.78
CA SER A 180 -11.95 -5.40 -5.82
C SER A 180 -13.47 -5.11 -5.76
N GLY A 181 -13.92 -3.86 -5.74
CA GLY A 181 -15.34 -3.49 -5.70
C GLY A 181 -16.10 -3.55 -7.04
N GLY A 182 -15.52 -4.10 -8.10
CA GLY A 182 -16.23 -4.27 -9.38
C GLY A 182 -16.47 -2.98 -10.18
N PHE A 183 -15.77 -1.88 -9.82
CA PHE A 183 -15.93 -0.56 -10.44
C PHE A 183 -15.84 -0.58 -11.96
N VAL A 184 -14.77 -1.12 -12.55
CA VAL A 184 -14.57 -1.10 -14.01
C VAL A 184 -15.70 -1.80 -14.76
N THR A 185 -16.06 -3.01 -14.34
CA THR A 185 -17.15 -3.75 -14.99
C THR A 185 -18.48 -3.03 -14.81
N GLY A 186 -18.78 -2.52 -13.60
CA GLY A 186 -19.99 -1.73 -13.37
C GLY A 186 -20.04 -0.48 -14.25
N MET A 187 -18.91 0.22 -14.40
CA MET A 187 -18.82 1.46 -15.18
C MET A 187 -19.01 1.17 -16.67
N LEU A 188 -18.30 0.18 -17.22
CA LEU A 188 -18.47 -0.22 -18.61
C LEU A 188 -19.89 -0.74 -18.91
N THR A 189 -20.48 -1.46 -17.96
CA THR A 189 -21.86 -1.94 -18.06
C THR A 189 -22.82 -0.76 -18.17
N HIS A 190 -22.70 0.21 -17.26
CA HIS A 190 -23.51 1.44 -17.30
C HIS A 190 -23.30 2.21 -18.62
N LEU A 191 -22.06 2.40 -19.06
CA LEU A 191 -21.75 3.14 -20.29
C LEU A 191 -22.31 2.47 -21.56
N LEU A 192 -22.29 1.13 -21.64
CA LEU A 192 -22.91 0.41 -22.76
C LEU A 192 -24.44 0.48 -22.71
N GLU A 193 -25.04 0.26 -21.53
CA GLU A 193 -26.52 0.25 -21.38
C GLU A 193 -27.15 1.64 -21.54
N SER A 194 -26.42 2.69 -21.18
CA SER A 194 -26.82 4.09 -21.39
C SER A 194 -26.47 4.61 -22.79
N ASN A 195 -25.92 3.76 -23.66
CA ASN A 195 -25.43 4.14 -24.99
C ASN A 195 -24.47 5.35 -24.94
N ARG A 196 -23.61 5.45 -23.93
CA ARG A 196 -22.52 6.44 -23.86
C ARG A 196 -21.28 5.98 -24.63
N ILE A 197 -21.11 4.67 -24.76
CA ILE A 197 -20.10 4.01 -25.61
C ILE A 197 -20.77 2.93 -26.45
N ASP A 198 -20.17 2.61 -27.59
CA ASP A 198 -20.63 1.58 -28.52
C ASP A 198 -19.81 0.29 -28.37
N GLY A 199 -18.62 0.38 -27.76
CA GLY A 199 -17.76 -0.76 -27.47
C GLY A 199 -16.79 -0.49 -26.33
N ALA A 200 -16.27 -1.58 -25.75
CA ALA A 200 -15.26 -1.56 -24.72
C ALA A 200 -14.09 -2.50 -25.06
N LEU A 201 -12.88 -1.97 -25.22
CA LEU A 201 -11.65 -2.74 -25.36
C LEU A 201 -11.21 -3.23 -23.98
N VAL A 202 -11.34 -4.54 -23.76
CA VAL A 202 -11.09 -5.20 -22.47
C VAL A 202 -10.18 -6.40 -22.65
N SER A 203 -9.57 -6.86 -21.55
CA SER A 203 -8.62 -7.97 -21.56
C SER A 203 -9.00 -9.04 -20.55
N ARG A 204 -8.80 -10.31 -20.93
CA ARG A 204 -8.97 -11.48 -20.06
C ARG A 204 -7.77 -12.39 -20.19
N LEU A 205 -7.62 -13.34 -19.27
CA LEU A 205 -6.70 -14.46 -19.47
C LEU A 205 -7.43 -15.58 -20.20
N GLU A 206 -6.73 -16.19 -21.14
CA GLU A 206 -7.11 -17.44 -21.77
C GLU A 206 -6.03 -18.47 -21.47
N ALA A 207 -6.46 -19.71 -21.20
CA ALA A 207 -5.56 -20.84 -21.16
C ALA A 207 -5.86 -21.71 -22.38
N ASP A 208 -4.94 -21.77 -23.33
CA ASP A 208 -5.06 -22.57 -24.54
C ASP A 208 -3.73 -23.25 -24.85
N LYS A 209 -3.79 -24.52 -25.29
CA LYS A 209 -2.63 -25.34 -25.71
C LYS A 209 -1.43 -25.29 -24.75
N GLY A 210 -1.69 -25.21 -23.44
CA GLY A 210 -0.64 -25.17 -22.42
C GLY A 210 0.02 -23.81 -22.23
N GLU A 211 -0.55 -22.74 -22.77
CA GLU A 211 -0.14 -21.36 -22.53
C GLU A 211 -1.25 -20.58 -21.83
N ILE A 212 -0.85 -19.64 -20.96
CA ILE A 212 -1.78 -18.71 -20.29
C ILE A 212 -1.47 -17.31 -20.79
N THR A 213 -2.29 -16.80 -21.69
CA THR A 213 -2.04 -15.54 -22.39
C THR A 213 -3.16 -14.51 -22.14
N PRO A 214 -2.83 -13.22 -22.12
CA PRO A 214 -3.84 -12.18 -22.16
C PRO A 214 -4.43 -12.07 -23.56
N VAL A 215 -5.75 -12.09 -23.65
CA VAL A 215 -6.53 -11.87 -24.88
C VAL A 215 -7.25 -10.54 -24.77
N VAL A 216 -7.23 -9.77 -25.86
CA VAL A 216 -7.82 -8.43 -25.94
C VAL A 216 -8.90 -8.39 -27.01
N GLU A 217 -10.10 -7.99 -26.60
CA GLU A 217 -11.31 -8.00 -27.42
C GLU A 217 -12.08 -6.68 -27.25
N ILE A 218 -12.80 -6.26 -28.30
CA ILE A 218 -13.81 -5.20 -28.20
C ILE A 218 -15.15 -5.86 -27.93
N VAL A 219 -15.76 -5.51 -26.80
CA VAL A 219 -17.05 -6.00 -26.37
C VAL A 219 -18.11 -4.93 -26.61
N THR A 220 -19.19 -5.29 -27.29
CA THR A 220 -20.31 -4.37 -27.61
C THR A 220 -21.58 -4.65 -26.81
N LYS A 221 -21.62 -5.74 -26.04
CA LYS A 221 -22.76 -6.12 -25.19
C LYS A 221 -22.35 -6.14 -23.72
N ALA A 222 -23.12 -5.45 -22.87
CA ALA A 222 -22.86 -5.37 -21.44
C ALA A 222 -22.81 -6.75 -20.76
N SER A 223 -23.64 -7.69 -21.20
CA SER A 223 -23.69 -9.07 -20.68
C SER A 223 -22.36 -9.83 -20.80
N ASP A 224 -21.52 -9.50 -21.78
CA ASP A 224 -20.27 -10.21 -22.04
C ASP A 224 -19.12 -9.74 -21.15
N LEU A 225 -19.25 -8.57 -20.51
CA LEU A 225 -18.19 -7.97 -19.68
C LEU A 225 -17.82 -8.82 -18.46
N MET A 226 -18.74 -9.63 -17.95
CA MET A 226 -18.49 -10.51 -16.80
C MET A 226 -17.33 -11.50 -17.06
N ARG A 227 -17.11 -11.91 -18.31
CA ARG A 227 -16.02 -12.82 -18.71
C ARG A 227 -14.64 -12.18 -18.55
N PHE A 228 -14.57 -10.85 -18.56
CA PHE A 228 -13.33 -10.08 -18.50
C PHE A 228 -12.98 -9.61 -17.07
N GLN A 229 -13.74 -10.05 -16.07
CA GLN A 229 -13.44 -9.73 -14.68
C GLN A 229 -12.21 -10.47 -14.15
N GLY A 230 -11.34 -9.72 -13.50
CA GLY A 230 -10.15 -10.25 -12.83
C GLY A 230 -9.00 -9.27 -12.94
N SER A 231 -7.87 -9.62 -12.33
CA SER A 231 -6.62 -8.90 -12.53
C SER A 231 -5.68 -9.72 -13.39
N ILE A 232 -5.00 -9.06 -14.32
CA ILE A 232 -3.91 -9.63 -15.12
C ILE A 232 -2.60 -9.05 -14.58
N TYR A 233 -1.78 -9.88 -13.95
CA TYR A 233 -0.51 -9.45 -13.34
C TYR A 233 0.72 -9.70 -14.21
N MET A 234 0.49 -10.05 -15.48
CA MET A 234 1.54 -10.22 -16.49
C MET A 234 1.49 -9.11 -17.54
N SER A 235 2.64 -8.80 -18.15
CA SER A 235 2.74 -7.80 -19.21
C SER A 235 2.28 -8.36 -20.55
N TYR A 236 1.55 -7.55 -21.31
CA TYR A 236 1.20 -7.80 -22.71
C TYR A 236 1.13 -6.46 -23.47
N PRO A 237 1.41 -6.47 -24.80
CA PRO A 237 1.47 -5.24 -25.59
C PRO A 237 0.05 -4.78 -26.00
N LEU A 238 -0.67 -4.07 -25.11
CA LEU A 238 -1.99 -3.50 -25.43
C LEU A 238 -1.97 -2.53 -26.64
N LEU A 239 -0.80 -2.01 -27.01
CA LEU A 239 -0.58 -1.16 -28.18
C LEU A 239 0.17 -1.89 -29.30
N SER A 240 -0.04 -3.20 -29.44
CA SER A 240 0.45 -3.96 -30.61
C SER A 240 -0.27 -3.50 -31.89
N ALA A 241 0.36 -3.76 -33.05
CA ALA A 241 -0.25 -3.47 -34.35
C ALA A 241 -1.65 -4.10 -34.46
N GLU A 242 -1.80 -5.37 -34.11
CA GLU A 242 -3.10 -6.07 -34.13
C GLU A 242 -4.20 -5.37 -33.32
N ILE A 243 -3.87 -4.86 -32.13
CA ILE A 243 -4.87 -4.17 -31.29
C ILE A 243 -5.15 -2.77 -31.84
N LEU A 244 -4.14 -2.08 -32.37
CA LEU A 244 -4.34 -0.80 -33.05
C LEU A 244 -5.24 -0.97 -34.28
N ASP A 245 -5.05 -2.02 -35.08
CA ASP A 245 -5.90 -2.33 -36.24
C ASP A 245 -7.35 -2.57 -35.81
N LYS A 246 -7.57 -3.28 -34.70
CA LYS A 246 -8.92 -3.44 -34.10
C LYS A 246 -9.53 -2.08 -33.70
N ILE A 247 -8.74 -1.19 -33.10
CA ILE A 247 -9.19 0.16 -32.71
C ILE A 247 -9.52 1.00 -33.96
N HIS A 248 -8.70 0.93 -35.01
CA HIS A 248 -8.93 1.65 -36.27
C HIS A 248 -10.19 1.17 -36.99
N ALA A 249 -10.39 -0.15 -37.06
CA ALA A 249 -11.52 -0.78 -37.73
C ALA A 249 -12.84 -0.59 -36.97
N PHE A 250 -12.81 -0.39 -35.66
CA PHE A 250 -14.02 -0.19 -34.87
C PHE A 250 -14.62 1.20 -35.13
N SER A 251 -15.88 1.26 -35.55
CA SER A 251 -16.63 2.52 -35.69
C SER A 251 -17.43 2.81 -34.42
N GLY A 252 -17.42 4.06 -33.96
CA GLY A 252 -18.17 4.50 -32.78
C GLY A 252 -17.29 4.93 -31.61
N ARG A 253 -17.94 5.12 -30.46
CA ARG A 253 -17.36 5.57 -29.19
C ARG A 253 -16.80 4.36 -28.45
N LEU A 254 -15.51 4.38 -28.14
CA LEU A 254 -14.81 3.24 -27.57
C LEU A 254 -14.30 3.56 -26.17
N ALA A 255 -14.69 2.76 -25.17
CA ALA A 255 -13.98 2.75 -23.90
C ALA A 255 -12.77 1.81 -23.97
N ILE A 256 -11.64 2.20 -23.38
CA ILE A 256 -10.45 1.33 -23.28
C ILE A 256 -10.05 1.21 -21.82
N VAL A 257 -9.93 -0.04 -21.34
CA VAL A 257 -9.36 -0.32 -20.01
C VAL A 257 -7.86 -0.55 -20.14
N ALA A 258 -7.08 0.25 -19.42
CA ALA A 258 -5.63 0.26 -19.59
C ALA A 258 -4.86 0.51 -18.29
N LEU A 259 -3.62 0.06 -18.24
CA LEU A 259 -2.66 0.40 -17.19
C LEU A 259 -2.13 1.84 -17.37
N PRO A 260 -1.50 2.46 -16.36
CA PRO A 260 -1.10 3.87 -16.41
C PRO A 260 -0.16 4.19 -17.59
N CYS A 261 0.85 3.35 -17.83
CA CYS A 261 1.75 3.50 -18.97
C CYS A 261 1.05 3.32 -20.32
N GLN A 262 0.05 2.44 -20.40
CA GLN A 262 -0.75 2.23 -21.60
C GLN A 262 -1.69 3.41 -21.85
N CYS A 263 -2.33 3.99 -20.82
CA CYS A 263 -3.14 5.20 -20.94
C CYS A 263 -2.34 6.35 -21.57
N ARG A 264 -1.11 6.59 -21.09
CA ARG A 264 -0.21 7.59 -21.69
C ARG A 264 0.13 7.27 -23.14
N GLY A 265 0.40 6.00 -23.45
CA GLY A 265 0.67 5.56 -24.82
C GLY A 265 -0.53 5.79 -25.75
N ILE A 266 -1.75 5.51 -25.28
CA ILE A 266 -2.98 5.74 -26.03
C ILE A 266 -3.20 7.24 -26.25
N ARG A 267 -3.07 8.09 -25.21
CA ARG A 267 -3.17 9.55 -25.36
C ARG A 267 -2.18 10.08 -26.39
N LYS A 268 -0.92 9.65 -26.31
CA LYS A 268 0.09 10.02 -27.31
C LYS A 268 -0.28 9.54 -28.72
N ARG A 269 -0.88 8.36 -28.87
CA ARG A 269 -1.34 7.88 -30.18
C ARG A 269 -2.49 8.73 -30.71
N LEU A 270 -3.48 9.06 -29.88
CA LEU A 270 -4.60 9.94 -30.24
C LEU A 270 -4.14 11.33 -30.74
N GLU A 271 -3.07 11.86 -30.16
CA GLU A 271 -2.49 13.15 -30.59
C GLU A 271 -1.78 13.05 -31.94
N ASN A 272 -1.07 11.93 -32.20
CA ASN A 272 -0.12 11.81 -33.31
C ASN A 272 -0.62 10.94 -34.49
N ASP A 273 -1.79 10.31 -34.36
CA ASP A 273 -2.36 9.44 -35.37
C ASP A 273 -3.59 10.09 -36.01
N PRO A 274 -3.49 10.62 -37.25
CA PRO A 274 -4.61 11.26 -37.94
C PRO A 274 -5.86 10.38 -38.03
N ALA A 275 -5.72 9.05 -38.12
CA ALA A 275 -6.88 8.14 -38.19
C ALA A 275 -7.63 8.01 -36.85
N LEU A 276 -7.00 8.44 -35.75
CA LEU A 276 -7.60 8.47 -34.42
C LEU A 276 -7.98 9.88 -33.94
N GLN A 277 -7.58 10.93 -34.67
CA GLN A 277 -7.96 12.29 -34.34
C GLN A 277 -9.49 12.46 -34.39
N GLY A 278 -10.05 13.10 -33.36
CA GLY A 278 -11.50 13.28 -33.23
C GLY A 278 -12.28 12.03 -32.85
N ARG A 279 -11.66 10.84 -32.75
CA ARG A 279 -12.32 9.63 -32.24
C ARG A 279 -12.71 9.83 -30.77
N SER A 280 -13.93 9.42 -30.42
CA SER A 280 -14.38 9.40 -29.04
C SER A 280 -13.82 8.17 -28.32
N ILE A 281 -12.65 8.34 -27.69
CA ILE A 281 -12.00 7.32 -26.86
C ILE A 281 -12.06 7.72 -25.39
N PHE A 282 -12.70 6.87 -24.59
CA PHE A 282 -12.83 7.04 -23.13
C PHE A 282 -11.90 6.07 -22.39
N LEU A 283 -11.00 6.58 -21.55
CA LEU A 283 -10.00 5.76 -20.86
C LEU A 283 -10.39 5.46 -19.42
N ILE A 284 -10.49 4.17 -19.08
CA ILE A 284 -10.59 3.71 -17.70
C ILE A 284 -9.24 3.12 -17.29
N GLY A 285 -8.50 3.89 -16.49
CA GLY A 285 -7.20 3.55 -15.95
C GLY A 285 -7.28 2.64 -14.72
N LEU A 286 -6.45 1.61 -14.69
CA LEU A 286 -6.23 0.78 -13.50
C LEU A 286 -5.00 1.25 -12.72
N PHE A 287 -5.08 1.29 -11.39
CA PHE A 287 -3.90 1.50 -10.57
C PHE A 287 -2.95 0.32 -10.74
N CYS A 288 -1.66 0.61 -10.97
CA CYS A 288 -0.69 -0.43 -11.30
C CYS A 288 0.56 -0.32 -10.42
N GLY A 289 0.90 -1.41 -9.73
CA GLY A 289 2.17 -1.52 -9.01
C GLY A 289 3.35 -1.81 -9.95
N HIS A 290 3.13 -2.73 -10.89
CA HIS A 290 3.92 -3.09 -12.08
C HIS A 290 3.32 -4.40 -12.63
N THR A 291 3.75 -4.79 -13.82
CA THR A 291 3.49 -6.11 -14.41
C THR A 291 4.77 -6.94 -14.40
N SER A 292 4.61 -8.25 -14.23
CA SER A 292 5.70 -9.21 -14.39
C SER A 292 5.70 -9.80 -15.80
N GLN A 293 6.82 -10.34 -16.24
CA GLN A 293 6.88 -11.14 -17.45
C GLN A 293 6.06 -12.43 -17.27
N PRO A 294 5.47 -13.01 -18.35
CA PRO A 294 4.74 -14.27 -18.27
C PRO A 294 5.52 -15.40 -17.58
N ALA A 295 6.84 -15.44 -17.78
CA ALA A 295 7.76 -16.39 -17.15
C ALA A 295 7.60 -16.51 -15.62
N LEU A 296 7.20 -15.42 -14.92
CA LEU A 296 7.03 -15.50 -13.46
C LEU A 296 5.87 -16.42 -13.10
N LEU A 297 4.79 -16.41 -13.89
CA LEU A 297 3.67 -17.30 -13.66
C LEU A 297 4.10 -18.75 -13.87
N ASP A 298 4.79 -19.03 -14.98
CA ASP A 298 5.29 -20.36 -15.33
C ASP A 298 6.11 -20.96 -14.19
N ARG A 299 7.08 -20.21 -13.67
CA ARG A 299 7.93 -20.64 -12.56
C ARG A 299 7.16 -20.87 -11.25
N VAL A 300 6.12 -20.07 -11.00
CA VAL A 300 5.26 -20.25 -9.83
C VAL A 300 4.42 -21.52 -9.96
N LEU A 301 3.92 -21.82 -11.17
CA LEU A 301 3.17 -23.05 -11.47
C LEU A 301 4.07 -24.30 -11.39
N GLU A 302 5.29 -24.23 -11.95
CA GLU A 302 6.30 -25.30 -11.85
C GLU A 302 6.63 -25.62 -10.39
N ARG A 303 6.87 -24.60 -9.56
CA ARG A 303 7.12 -24.80 -8.12
C ARG A 303 5.94 -25.44 -7.41
N LYS A 304 4.73 -25.19 -7.90
CA LYS A 304 3.49 -25.79 -7.40
C LYS A 304 3.23 -27.19 -8.01
N LYS A 305 4.10 -27.66 -8.90
CA LYS A 305 3.97 -28.92 -9.65
C LYS A 305 2.67 -28.99 -10.46
N ILE A 306 2.26 -27.86 -11.04
CA ILE A 306 1.05 -27.77 -11.88
C ILE A 306 1.50 -27.65 -13.34
N ARG A 307 1.04 -28.56 -14.20
CA ARG A 307 1.36 -28.54 -15.63
C ARG A 307 0.42 -27.57 -16.35
N LYS A 308 0.97 -26.63 -17.13
CA LYS A 308 0.15 -25.65 -17.86
C LYS A 308 -0.83 -26.32 -18.85
N THR A 309 -0.44 -27.43 -19.46
CA THR A 309 -1.25 -28.21 -20.40
C THR A 309 -2.53 -28.78 -19.79
N GLU A 310 -2.64 -28.85 -18.46
CA GLU A 310 -3.85 -29.32 -17.79
C GLU A 310 -4.81 -28.17 -17.45
N ILE A 311 -4.37 -26.92 -17.55
CA ILE A 311 -5.11 -25.75 -17.08
C ILE A 311 -6.12 -25.32 -18.14
N ARG A 312 -7.40 -25.36 -17.77
CA ARG A 312 -8.51 -24.80 -18.55
C ARG A 312 -8.72 -23.32 -18.29
N SER A 313 -8.52 -22.86 -17.05
CA SER A 313 -8.61 -21.43 -16.71
C SER A 313 -7.78 -21.07 -15.50
N PHE A 314 -7.30 -19.84 -15.48
CA PHE A 314 -6.48 -19.29 -14.41
C PHE A 314 -6.97 -17.90 -13.99
N ARG A 315 -7.07 -17.67 -12.68
CA ARG A 315 -7.31 -16.35 -12.09
C ARG A 315 -6.24 -16.04 -11.05
N PHE A 316 -5.57 -14.89 -11.20
CA PHE A 316 -4.55 -14.45 -10.25
C PHE A 316 -5.11 -14.21 -8.83
N ARG A 317 -6.35 -13.71 -8.74
CA ARG A 317 -6.95 -13.30 -7.47
C ARG A 317 -8.47 -13.38 -7.49
N ARG A 318 -9.04 -14.07 -6.50
CA ARG A 318 -10.48 -14.16 -6.20
C ARG A 318 -10.70 -14.18 -4.68
N GLY A 319 -11.90 -13.80 -4.23
CA GLY A 319 -12.27 -13.81 -2.80
C GLY A 319 -11.69 -12.63 -2.00
N LEU A 320 -12.15 -12.43 -0.75
CA LEU A 320 -11.90 -11.22 0.06
C LEU A 320 -10.42 -10.89 0.33
N GLY A 321 -10.12 -9.61 0.58
CA GLY A 321 -8.78 -9.12 0.82
C GLY A 321 -7.80 -9.45 -0.31
N ARG A 322 -6.65 -10.04 0.04
CA ARG A 322 -5.68 -10.52 -0.96
C ARG A 322 -6.15 -11.74 -1.73
N GLY A 323 -7.13 -12.48 -1.20
CA GLY A 323 -7.73 -13.61 -1.90
C GLY A 323 -6.79 -14.78 -2.18
N TYR A 324 -7.24 -15.64 -3.08
CA TYR A 324 -6.53 -16.81 -3.58
C TYR A 324 -6.41 -16.74 -5.11
N SER A 325 -5.36 -17.33 -5.64
CA SER A 325 -5.29 -17.69 -7.05
C SER A 325 -6.10 -18.97 -7.26
N GLU A 326 -6.77 -19.05 -8.40
CA GLU A 326 -7.68 -20.12 -8.76
C GLU A 326 -7.30 -20.70 -10.10
N ILE A 327 -7.29 -22.04 -10.17
CA ILE A 327 -6.99 -22.82 -11.36
C ILE A 327 -8.12 -23.84 -11.52
N VAL A 328 -8.67 -23.93 -12.72
CA VAL A 328 -9.58 -25.01 -13.08
C VAL A 328 -8.88 -25.84 -14.15
N LEU A 329 -8.75 -27.14 -13.92
CA LEU A 329 -8.15 -28.07 -14.87
C LEU A 329 -9.17 -28.56 -15.90
N HIS A 330 -8.71 -29.13 -17.00
CA HIS A 330 -9.59 -29.72 -18.03
C HIS A 330 -10.47 -30.85 -17.48
N ASN A 331 -9.98 -31.61 -16.49
CA ASN A 331 -10.76 -32.65 -15.81
C ASN A 331 -11.77 -32.12 -14.77
N GLY A 332 -11.96 -30.80 -14.67
CA GLY A 332 -12.87 -30.16 -13.73
C GLY A 332 -12.31 -29.91 -12.33
N THR A 333 -11.12 -30.43 -12.01
CA THR A 333 -10.48 -30.22 -10.70
C THR A 333 -10.17 -28.74 -10.47
N ARG A 334 -10.55 -28.24 -9.29
CA ARG A 334 -10.27 -26.86 -8.87
C ARG A 334 -9.11 -26.82 -7.88
N ILE A 335 -8.04 -26.13 -8.23
CA ILE A 335 -6.89 -25.91 -7.36
C ILE A 335 -6.89 -24.45 -6.92
N THR A 336 -6.72 -24.21 -5.62
CA THR A 336 -6.57 -22.85 -5.08
C THR A 336 -5.33 -22.74 -4.21
N PHE A 337 -4.71 -21.56 -4.21
CA PHE A 337 -3.65 -21.24 -3.27
C PHE A 337 -3.64 -19.75 -2.93
N PRO A 338 -3.12 -19.33 -1.77
CA PRO A 338 -3.08 -17.92 -1.41
C PRO A 338 -2.37 -17.09 -2.50
N SER A 339 -2.98 -16.01 -2.97
CA SER A 339 -2.40 -15.16 -4.03
C SER A 339 -1.02 -14.62 -3.65
N ALA A 340 -0.76 -14.48 -2.34
CA ALA A 340 0.54 -14.19 -1.75
C ALA A 340 1.68 -15.12 -2.19
N ALA A 341 1.38 -16.31 -2.73
CA ALA A 341 2.37 -17.20 -3.33
C ALA A 341 3.03 -16.59 -4.57
N TYR A 342 2.24 -15.94 -5.43
CA TYR A 342 2.70 -15.19 -6.61
C TYR A 342 3.07 -13.75 -6.24
N LEU A 343 2.18 -13.07 -5.49
CA LEU A 343 2.33 -11.66 -5.16
C LEU A 343 3.61 -11.35 -4.33
N LEU A 344 4.21 -12.33 -3.64
CA LEU A 344 5.50 -12.11 -2.96
C LEU A 344 6.60 -11.74 -3.97
N TYR A 345 6.70 -12.48 -5.07
CA TYR A 345 7.70 -12.27 -6.11
C TYR A 345 7.40 -11.01 -6.91
N GLN A 346 6.13 -10.85 -7.31
CA GLN A 346 5.67 -9.63 -7.95
C GLN A 346 6.00 -8.42 -7.07
N ASN A 347 5.59 -8.36 -5.80
CA ASN A 347 5.90 -7.21 -4.93
C ASN A 347 7.40 -6.95 -4.67
N LEU A 348 8.30 -7.87 -5.05
CA LEU A 348 9.75 -7.73 -5.04
C LEU A 348 10.33 -7.42 -6.45
N PHE A 349 9.47 -7.12 -7.42
CA PHE A 349 9.81 -6.81 -8.80
C PHE A 349 10.59 -7.94 -9.51
N VAL A 350 10.45 -9.18 -9.04
CA VAL A 350 11.06 -10.34 -9.68
C VAL A 350 10.44 -10.53 -11.05
N GLU A 351 11.29 -10.62 -12.08
CA GLU A 351 10.87 -10.65 -13.50
C GLU A 351 9.88 -9.54 -13.83
N ALA A 352 10.04 -8.34 -13.26
CA ALA A 352 9.25 -7.19 -13.67
C ALA A 352 9.48 -6.90 -15.17
N ALA A 353 8.40 -6.53 -15.87
CA ALA A 353 8.51 -6.17 -17.28
C ALA A 353 9.42 -4.93 -17.45
N PRO A 354 10.33 -4.87 -18.44
CA PRO A 354 11.36 -3.84 -18.53
C PRO A 354 10.81 -2.41 -18.50
N GLN A 355 9.68 -2.15 -19.15
CA GLN A 355 9.00 -0.86 -19.16
C GLN A 355 8.59 -0.39 -17.76
N CYS A 356 8.35 -1.31 -16.83
CA CYS A 356 8.01 -0.95 -15.46
C CYS A 356 9.18 -0.22 -14.78
N ALA A 357 10.44 -0.49 -15.16
CA ALA A 357 11.63 0.19 -14.62
C ALA A 357 11.60 1.71 -14.84
N ALA A 358 11.02 2.15 -15.96
CA ALA A 358 10.89 3.56 -16.34
C ALA A 358 9.52 4.18 -15.97
N CYS A 359 8.57 3.39 -15.47
CA CYS A 359 7.23 3.90 -15.17
C CYS A 359 7.24 4.78 -13.90
N PHE A 360 6.65 5.97 -14.01
CA PHE A 360 6.52 6.95 -12.92
C PHE A 360 5.08 7.28 -12.53
N ASP A 361 4.09 6.52 -13.03
CA ASP A 361 2.67 6.74 -12.75
C ASP A 361 2.02 5.49 -12.20
N HIS A 362 1.46 5.62 -10.99
CA HIS A 362 0.71 4.56 -10.33
C HIS A 362 -0.80 4.68 -10.57
N PHE A 363 -1.32 5.90 -10.67
CA PHE A 363 -2.74 6.22 -10.55
C PHE A 363 -3.42 6.54 -11.90
N ALA A 364 -2.77 6.18 -13.02
CA ALA A 364 -3.28 6.40 -14.37
C ALA A 364 -3.70 7.86 -14.59
N GLU A 365 -2.75 8.78 -14.41
CA GLU A 365 -2.99 10.22 -14.47
C GLU A 365 -3.48 10.69 -15.86
N ALA A 366 -3.27 9.89 -16.91
CA ALA A 366 -3.70 10.16 -18.28
C ALA A 366 -5.07 9.55 -18.67
N ALA A 367 -5.75 8.86 -17.75
CA ALA A 367 -7.08 8.30 -17.99
C ALA A 367 -8.19 9.35 -17.81
N ASP A 368 -9.44 9.03 -18.16
CA ASP A 368 -10.63 9.84 -17.82
C ASP A 368 -11.16 9.47 -16.44
N LEU A 369 -11.19 8.16 -16.15
CA LEU A 369 -11.44 7.58 -14.84
C LEU A 369 -10.26 6.73 -14.42
N ALA A 370 -9.90 6.72 -13.15
CA ALA A 370 -8.88 5.84 -12.62
C ALA A 370 -9.37 5.11 -11.37
N CYS A 371 -9.04 3.83 -11.22
CA CYS A 371 -9.49 3.04 -10.07
C CYS A 371 -8.48 1.99 -9.62
N GLY A 372 -8.59 1.57 -8.37
CA GLY A 372 -7.81 0.45 -7.85
C GLY A 372 -8.31 -0.07 -6.50
N ASP A 373 -7.52 -0.96 -5.93
CA ASP A 373 -7.75 -1.48 -4.58
C ASP A 373 -7.59 -0.36 -3.54
N VAL A 374 -8.41 -0.41 -2.48
CA VAL A 374 -8.28 0.43 -1.29
C VAL A 374 -7.53 -0.34 -0.20
N TRP A 375 -6.20 -0.19 -0.10
CA TRP A 375 -5.42 -0.87 0.94
C TRP A 375 -5.44 -0.11 2.27
N THR A 376 -6.60 -0.03 2.90
CA THR A 376 -6.79 0.58 4.22
C THR A 376 -7.34 -0.43 5.23
N TRP A 377 -7.17 -0.14 6.52
CA TRP A 377 -7.72 -0.98 7.59
C TRP A 377 -9.25 -0.91 7.68
N ARG A 378 -9.86 0.17 7.19
CA ARG A 378 -11.31 0.42 7.28
C ARG A 378 -12.11 -0.70 6.62
N HIS A 379 -11.76 -1.06 5.39
CA HIS A 379 -12.51 -2.06 4.61
C HIS A 379 -12.05 -3.50 4.82
N ARG A 380 -11.16 -3.76 5.79
CA ARG A 380 -10.56 -5.09 5.98
C ARG A 380 -11.58 -6.14 6.43
N ARG A 381 -12.63 -5.72 7.14
CA ARG A 381 -13.67 -6.60 7.70
C ARG A 381 -14.98 -6.58 6.89
N ASP A 382 -15.02 -5.82 5.81
CA ASP A 382 -16.22 -5.69 4.99
C ASP A 382 -16.50 -6.99 4.25
N LYS A 383 -17.79 -7.32 4.14
CA LYS A 383 -18.26 -8.50 3.38
C LYS A 383 -18.15 -8.30 1.87
N ILE A 384 -18.10 -7.04 1.43
CA ILE A 384 -17.93 -6.64 0.03
C ILE A 384 -16.65 -5.79 -0.05
N LYS A 385 -15.83 -6.06 -1.06
CA LYS A 385 -14.63 -5.26 -1.30
C LYS A 385 -15.01 -3.91 -1.84
N HIS A 386 -14.28 -2.89 -1.41
CA HIS A 386 -14.37 -1.56 -1.99
C HIS A 386 -13.23 -1.35 -2.98
N SER A 387 -13.49 -0.57 -4.01
CA SER A 387 -12.48 0.11 -4.82
C SER A 387 -12.41 1.57 -4.40
N ILE A 388 -11.25 2.19 -4.56
CA ILE A 388 -11.13 3.65 -4.59
C ILE A 388 -10.94 4.08 -6.04
N PHE A 389 -11.64 5.14 -6.44
CA PHE A 389 -11.63 5.63 -7.82
C PHE A 389 -11.78 7.14 -7.86
N CYS A 390 -11.27 7.73 -8.94
CA CYS A 390 -11.32 9.16 -9.18
C CYS A 390 -11.57 9.49 -10.65
N SER A 391 -12.18 10.63 -10.88
CA SER A 391 -12.27 11.27 -12.18
C SER A 391 -11.07 12.19 -12.41
N ARG A 392 -10.59 12.21 -13.64
CA ARG A 392 -9.41 12.97 -14.08
C ARG A 392 -9.77 14.08 -15.05
N THR A 393 -10.76 13.84 -15.88
CA THR A 393 -11.27 14.76 -16.90
C THR A 393 -12.73 15.11 -16.62
N GLU A 394 -13.22 16.17 -17.23
CA GLU A 394 -14.64 16.57 -17.15
C GLU A 394 -15.56 15.47 -17.71
N ALA A 395 -15.19 14.86 -18.85
CA ALA A 395 -15.91 13.72 -19.41
C ALA A 395 -15.95 12.52 -18.43
N GLY A 396 -14.84 12.26 -17.73
CA GLY A 396 -14.79 11.25 -16.68
C GLY A 396 -15.71 11.59 -15.50
N GLU A 397 -15.71 12.84 -15.04
CA GLU A 397 -16.59 13.30 -13.96
C GLU A 397 -18.06 13.17 -14.34
N GLU A 398 -18.45 13.64 -15.51
CA GLU A 398 -19.83 13.58 -16.00
C GLU A 398 -20.34 12.13 -16.03
N ALA A 399 -19.57 11.23 -16.65
CA ALA A 399 -19.89 9.82 -16.73
C ALA A 399 -19.98 9.16 -15.34
N LEU A 400 -19.07 9.51 -14.42
CA LEU A 400 -19.10 8.98 -13.06
C LEU A 400 -20.33 9.46 -12.28
N GLN A 401 -20.68 10.74 -12.38
CA GLN A 401 -21.86 11.29 -11.70
C GLN A 401 -23.16 10.71 -12.26
N GLU A 402 -23.24 10.47 -13.57
CA GLU A 402 -24.37 9.73 -14.18
C GLU A 402 -24.48 8.30 -13.61
N ALA A 403 -23.37 7.58 -13.52
CA ALA A 403 -23.35 6.23 -12.98
C ALA A 403 -23.72 6.19 -11.47
N ILE A 404 -23.30 7.18 -10.69
CA ILE A 404 -23.68 7.30 -9.28
C ILE A 404 -25.18 7.64 -9.15
N ARG A 405 -25.70 8.60 -9.93
CA ARG A 405 -27.11 9.00 -9.91
C ARG A 405 -28.06 7.89 -10.35
N SER A 406 -27.65 7.05 -11.29
CA SER A 406 -28.42 5.87 -11.72
C SER A 406 -28.40 4.71 -10.70
N GLY A 407 -27.69 4.84 -9.58
CA GLY A 407 -27.60 3.80 -8.56
C GLY A 407 -26.69 2.62 -8.96
N CYS A 408 -25.82 2.79 -9.97
CA CYS A 408 -24.89 1.73 -10.41
C CYS A 408 -23.88 1.34 -9.32
N PHE A 409 -23.60 2.26 -8.38
CA PHE A 409 -22.60 2.09 -7.33
C PHE A 409 -23.12 2.48 -5.95
N VAL A 410 -22.68 1.75 -4.93
CA VAL A 410 -22.76 2.16 -3.53
C VAL A 410 -21.44 2.83 -3.17
N VAL A 411 -21.47 4.13 -2.90
CA VAL A 411 -20.25 4.97 -2.78
C VAL A 411 -20.26 5.89 -1.57
N GLU A 412 -19.08 6.17 -1.03
CA GLU A 412 -18.80 7.26 -0.10
C GLU A 412 -17.81 8.24 -0.74
N ARG A 413 -18.02 9.55 -0.51
CA ARG A 413 -17.06 10.58 -0.94
C ARG A 413 -15.74 10.39 -0.19
N SER A 414 -14.64 10.50 -0.91
CA SER A 414 -13.28 10.40 -0.37
C SER A 414 -12.43 11.59 -0.85
N ASP A 415 -11.13 11.55 -0.56
CA ASP A 415 -10.19 12.60 -0.90
C ASP A 415 -8.86 12.05 -1.44
N ARG A 416 -8.03 12.96 -1.97
CA ARG A 416 -6.72 12.62 -2.55
C ARG A 416 -5.71 12.15 -1.50
N VAL A 417 -5.85 12.58 -0.25
CA VAL A 417 -4.99 12.11 0.85
C VAL A 417 -5.24 10.62 1.08
N ARG A 418 -6.50 10.20 1.05
CA ARG A 418 -6.90 8.81 1.23
C ARG A 418 -6.57 7.97 0.00
N LEU A 419 -6.75 8.52 -1.21
CA LEU A 419 -6.25 7.93 -2.46
C LEU A 419 -4.76 7.60 -2.37
N LEU A 420 -3.95 8.59 -1.96
CA LEU A 420 -2.52 8.41 -1.76
C LEU A 420 -2.23 7.39 -0.67
N ARG A 421 -2.80 7.54 0.53
CA ARG A 421 -2.52 6.67 1.69
C ARG A 421 -2.89 5.21 1.44
N ALA A 422 -4.01 4.96 0.75
CA ALA A 422 -4.44 3.62 0.39
C ALA A 422 -3.48 2.92 -0.58
N ASN A 423 -2.62 3.66 -1.28
CA ASN A 423 -1.71 3.12 -2.30
C ASN A 423 -0.28 3.68 -2.19
N ILE A 424 0.08 4.21 -1.01
CA ILE A 424 1.26 5.08 -0.80
C ILE A 424 2.56 4.42 -1.24
N ARG A 425 2.70 3.12 -0.96
CA ARG A 425 3.86 2.34 -1.33
C ARG A 425 4.15 2.34 -2.82
N ALA A 426 3.10 2.09 -3.61
CA ALA A 426 3.26 2.02 -5.05
C ALA A 426 3.44 3.43 -5.62
N ALA A 427 2.70 4.42 -5.13
CA ALA A 427 2.83 5.82 -5.52
C ALA A 427 4.26 6.36 -5.30
N ILE A 428 4.82 6.19 -4.10
CA ILE A 428 6.17 6.65 -3.77
C ILE A 428 7.21 5.96 -4.66
N TYR A 429 7.12 4.64 -4.82
CA TYR A 429 8.12 3.93 -5.62
C TYR A 429 8.07 4.28 -7.12
N HIS A 430 6.88 4.57 -7.66
CA HIS A 430 6.77 5.09 -9.03
C HIS A 430 7.42 6.47 -9.16
N LYS A 431 7.16 7.37 -8.23
CA LYS A 431 7.72 8.74 -8.26
C LYS A 431 9.21 8.81 -7.91
N ALA A 432 9.76 7.78 -7.28
CA ALA A 432 11.19 7.59 -7.01
C ALA A 432 12.04 7.25 -8.26
N ILE A 433 11.66 7.75 -9.45
CA ILE A 433 12.29 7.42 -10.73
C ILE A 433 13.77 7.82 -10.79
N ALA A 434 14.15 8.95 -10.17
CA ALA A 434 15.55 9.36 -10.06
C ALA A 434 16.38 8.33 -9.29
N ALA A 435 15.87 7.82 -8.16
CA ALA A 435 16.55 6.80 -7.36
C ALA A 435 16.70 5.47 -8.13
N ARG A 436 15.69 5.14 -8.93
CA ARG A 436 15.67 3.93 -9.77
C ARG A 436 16.64 4.05 -10.93
N ALA A 437 16.74 5.22 -11.56
CA ALA A 437 17.74 5.54 -12.58
C ALA A 437 19.16 5.45 -12.00
N GLU A 438 19.43 6.05 -10.84
CA GLU A 438 20.71 5.93 -10.13
C GLU A 438 21.07 4.45 -9.85
N ALA A 439 20.10 3.64 -9.40
CA ALA A 439 20.31 2.22 -9.12
C ALA A 439 20.53 1.40 -10.41
N ALA A 440 19.85 1.73 -11.49
CA ALA A 440 19.98 1.08 -12.80
C ALA A 440 21.34 1.38 -13.46
N ALA A 441 21.83 2.62 -13.33
CA ALA A 441 23.10 3.04 -13.91
C ALA A 441 24.30 2.22 -13.38
N ARG A 442 24.24 1.77 -12.12
CA ARG A 442 25.24 0.86 -11.51
C ARG A 442 25.38 -0.49 -12.21
N TYR A 443 24.39 -0.86 -13.01
CA TYR A 443 24.33 -2.09 -13.78
C TYR A 443 24.30 -1.81 -15.28
N GLY A 444 24.83 -0.66 -15.72
CA GLY A 444 24.95 -0.31 -17.14
C GLY A 444 23.63 0.05 -17.84
N LYS A 445 22.54 0.26 -17.09
CA LYS A 445 21.22 0.59 -17.66
C LYS A 445 20.91 2.07 -17.52
N LYS A 446 20.55 2.72 -18.64
CA LYS A 446 20.05 4.10 -18.65
C LYS A 446 18.53 4.09 -18.63
N LEU A 447 17.94 4.76 -17.64
CA LEU A 447 16.49 4.96 -17.56
C LEU A 447 16.15 6.42 -17.85
N PRO A 448 15.09 6.70 -18.64
CA PRO A 448 14.63 8.05 -18.84
C PRO A 448 14.07 8.62 -17.53
N ILE A 449 14.44 9.86 -17.22
CA ILE A 449 13.92 10.60 -16.07
C ILE A 449 12.99 11.69 -16.62
N PRO A 450 11.69 11.68 -16.27
CA PRO A 450 10.78 12.72 -16.74
C PRO A 450 11.14 14.07 -16.11
N PRO A 451 10.96 15.21 -16.81
CA PRO A 451 11.35 16.54 -16.31
C PRO A 451 10.77 16.90 -14.94
N GLN A 452 9.56 16.43 -14.65
CA GLN A 452 8.86 16.63 -13.38
C GLN A 452 9.37 15.77 -12.22
N ALA A 453 10.37 14.90 -12.43
CA ALA A 453 10.91 14.06 -11.37
C ALA A 453 11.61 14.91 -10.28
N ARG A 454 11.30 14.63 -9.01
CA ARG A 454 12.02 15.22 -7.88
C ARG A 454 13.38 14.51 -7.69
N PRO A 455 14.37 15.18 -7.09
CA PRO A 455 15.61 14.53 -6.68
C PRO A 455 15.36 13.35 -5.74
N ALA A 456 16.18 12.31 -5.87
CA ALA A 456 16.04 11.09 -5.08
C ALA A 456 16.27 11.33 -3.59
N ARG A 457 15.35 10.81 -2.75
CA ARG A 457 15.52 10.77 -1.28
C ARG A 457 16.38 9.59 -0.85
N TRP A 458 16.95 9.64 0.36
CA TRP A 458 17.82 8.58 0.87
C TRP A 458 17.13 7.21 0.96
N ASN A 459 15.87 7.19 1.39
CA ASN A 459 15.06 5.98 1.56
C ASN A 459 14.68 5.37 0.19
N GLU A 460 14.37 6.22 -0.78
CA GLU A 460 14.10 5.84 -2.16
C GLU A 460 15.34 5.21 -2.82
N ARG A 461 16.53 5.79 -2.61
CA ARG A 461 17.80 5.21 -3.07
C ARG A 461 18.03 3.83 -2.49
N LEU A 462 17.78 3.64 -1.20
CA LEU A 462 17.94 2.35 -0.54
C LEU A 462 16.94 1.32 -1.08
N ALA A 463 15.67 1.72 -1.27
CA ALA A 463 14.63 0.86 -1.85
C ALA A 463 14.96 0.45 -3.29
N ALA A 464 15.41 1.40 -4.12
CA ALA A 464 15.80 1.15 -5.50
C ALA A 464 17.02 0.23 -5.58
N ARG A 465 18.06 0.45 -4.77
CA ARG A 465 19.26 -0.40 -4.71
C ARG A 465 18.93 -1.82 -4.23
N LEU A 466 18.07 -1.95 -3.23
CA LEU A 466 17.61 -3.24 -2.71
C LEU A 466 16.98 -4.09 -3.82
N LEU A 467 16.03 -3.52 -4.56
CA LEU A 467 15.36 -4.21 -5.65
C LEU A 467 16.27 -4.42 -6.86
N ALA A 468 17.09 -3.44 -7.23
CA ALA A 468 18.03 -3.58 -8.33
C ALA A 468 19.05 -4.70 -8.07
N ARG A 469 19.59 -4.80 -6.86
CA ARG A 469 20.50 -5.87 -6.44
C ARG A 469 19.82 -7.24 -6.44
N LEU A 470 18.58 -7.32 -5.97
CA LEU A 470 17.81 -8.56 -6.01
C LEU A 470 17.61 -9.03 -7.46
N ASN A 471 17.23 -8.12 -8.35
CA ASN A 471 16.95 -8.41 -9.76
C ASN A 471 18.20 -8.61 -10.66
N GLN A 472 19.41 -8.46 -10.12
CA GLN A 472 20.62 -8.97 -10.80
C GLN A 472 20.78 -10.48 -10.66
N LYS A 473 20.11 -11.10 -9.69
CA LYS A 473 20.15 -12.56 -9.53
C LYS A 473 19.25 -13.19 -10.59
N GLN A 474 19.67 -14.35 -11.10
CA GLN A 474 18.82 -15.20 -11.92
C GLN A 474 17.48 -15.49 -11.20
N PRO A 475 16.33 -15.33 -11.86
CA PRO A 475 15.01 -15.56 -11.25
C PRO A 475 14.88 -16.92 -10.56
N GLU A 476 15.43 -17.98 -11.15
CA GLU A 476 15.45 -19.33 -10.61
C GLU A 476 16.09 -19.38 -9.21
N ARG A 477 17.20 -18.65 -9.04
CA ARG A 477 17.89 -18.54 -7.75
C ARG A 477 17.01 -17.85 -6.73
N ILE A 478 16.31 -16.77 -7.12
CA ILE A 478 15.39 -16.03 -6.24
C ILE A 478 14.24 -16.93 -5.79
N LEU A 479 13.64 -17.70 -6.71
CA LEU A 479 12.57 -18.63 -6.36
C LEU A 479 13.05 -19.73 -5.40
N LYS A 480 14.29 -20.19 -5.49
CA LYS A 480 14.87 -21.16 -4.54
C LYS A 480 15.21 -20.56 -3.17
N MET A 481 15.24 -19.24 -3.02
CA MET A 481 15.52 -18.59 -1.72
C MET A 481 14.48 -18.90 -0.66
N ASN A 482 14.92 -18.84 0.61
CA ASN A 482 14.04 -18.98 1.76
C ASN A 482 12.91 -17.92 1.73
N ARG A 483 11.66 -18.37 1.79
CA ARG A 483 10.48 -17.48 1.76
C ARG A 483 10.43 -16.49 2.93
N ARG A 484 10.97 -16.85 4.11
CA ARG A 484 11.07 -15.93 5.26
C ARG A 484 12.01 -14.77 4.95
N TYR A 485 13.15 -15.06 4.33
CA TYR A 485 14.10 -14.03 3.88
C TYR A 485 13.48 -13.10 2.84
N LEU A 486 12.80 -13.64 1.81
CA LEU A 486 12.09 -12.81 0.82
C LEU A 486 11.01 -11.93 1.47
N LYS A 487 10.28 -12.46 2.45
CA LYS A 487 9.30 -11.67 3.22
C LYS A 487 9.97 -10.53 3.99
N ILE A 488 11.12 -10.77 4.62
CA ILE A 488 11.90 -9.73 5.32
C ILE A 488 12.30 -8.65 4.31
N LEU A 489 12.87 -9.01 3.16
CA LEU A 489 13.21 -8.04 2.12
C LEU A 489 12.00 -7.23 1.66
N LEU A 490 10.84 -7.89 1.49
CA LEU A 490 9.61 -7.22 1.12
C LEU A 490 9.15 -6.22 2.21
N TYR A 491 9.26 -6.57 3.50
CA TYR A 491 8.91 -5.66 4.58
C TYR A 491 9.89 -4.50 4.72
N VAL A 492 11.19 -4.73 4.50
CA VAL A 492 12.18 -3.65 4.42
C VAL A 492 11.84 -2.71 3.27
N PHE A 493 11.58 -3.25 2.07
CA PHE A 493 11.14 -2.45 0.92
C PHE A 493 9.87 -1.65 1.22
N LYS A 494 8.86 -2.28 1.82
CA LYS A 494 7.62 -1.61 2.25
C LYS A 494 7.90 -0.49 3.23
N GLY A 495 8.76 -0.71 4.23
CA GLY A 495 9.16 0.31 5.19
C GLY A 495 9.77 1.52 4.49
N LEU A 496 10.71 1.30 3.58
CA LEU A 496 11.42 2.36 2.84
C LEU A 496 10.52 3.19 1.91
N THR A 497 9.37 2.67 1.54
CA THR A 497 8.45 3.28 0.55
C THR A 497 7.12 3.71 1.17
N ASN A 498 7.02 3.80 2.50
CA ASN A 498 5.79 4.15 3.21
C ASN A 498 5.93 5.46 4.02
N PHE A 499 6.65 6.45 3.46
CA PHE A 499 7.07 7.68 4.14
C PHE A 499 6.46 8.96 3.57
#